data_AF-A0A7G9RTA8-F1
#
_entry.id   AF-A0A7G9RTA8-F1
#
_cell.length_a   1.000
_cell.length_b   1.000
_cell.length_c   1.000
_cell.angle_alpha   90.00
_cell.angle_beta   90.00
_cell.angle_gamma   90.00
#
_symmetry.space_group_name_H-M   'P 1'
#
loop_
_entity.id
_entity.type
_entity.pdbx_description
1 polymer ?
#
loop_
_entity_poly.entity_id
_entity_poly.type
_entity_poly.pdbx_seq_one_letter_code
_entity_poly.pdbx_strand_id
1 'polypeptide(L)'
;MFRLPVITLVLCAALTSAWAAGVADPATFRLTPALLDRMEAATAEVNKLPAKTGSRPGQNADDSSDDDDDDESVEDMARKIDADPRVRSVLARHGLTSVEYATATLAAFHAGMALAVEKGPGAAKAAQGFTAAQRANVEVMRSRKKAPK
;
A
#
# COMPACT_ATOMS: atom_id res chain seq x y z
N MET A 1 -16.57 -10.67 -58.03
CA MET A 1 -17.26 -11.36 -56.93
C MET A 1 -16.31 -11.45 -55.75
N PHE A 2 -16.63 -10.74 -54.67
CA PHE A 2 -15.88 -10.63 -53.41
C PHE A 2 -15.81 -11.96 -52.67
N ARG A 3 -14.71 -12.22 -51.93
CA ARG A 3 -14.71 -12.59 -50.49
C ARG A 3 -13.32 -12.33 -49.87
N LEU A 4 -13.25 -11.39 -48.92
CA LEU A 4 -12.17 -11.26 -47.94
C LEU A 4 -12.35 -12.31 -46.83
N PRO A 5 -11.26 -12.73 -46.16
CA PRO A 5 -11.32 -13.05 -44.74
C PRO A 5 -10.57 -12.01 -43.90
N VAL A 6 -11.34 -11.38 -43.01
CA VAL A 6 -10.89 -10.61 -41.86
C VAL A 6 -10.27 -11.57 -40.85
N ILE A 7 -9.02 -11.35 -40.44
CA ILE A 7 -8.45 -12.00 -39.26
C ILE A 7 -8.15 -10.91 -38.24
N THR A 8 -9.08 -10.74 -37.31
CA THR A 8 -8.92 -9.94 -36.11
C THR A 8 -8.17 -10.79 -35.09
N LEU A 9 -6.88 -10.50 -34.85
CA LEU A 9 -6.14 -11.09 -33.73
C LEU A 9 -6.39 -10.24 -32.48
N VAL A 10 -7.40 -10.61 -31.69
CA VAL A 10 -7.57 -10.09 -30.32
C VAL A 10 -6.61 -10.84 -29.42
N LEU A 11 -5.49 -10.20 -29.07
CA LEU A 11 -4.56 -10.68 -28.05
C LEU A 11 -4.83 -9.90 -26.74
N CYS A 12 -5.82 -10.35 -25.98
CA CYS A 12 -6.09 -9.87 -24.63
C CYS A 12 -6.24 -11.05 -23.66
N ALA A 13 -5.60 -10.89 -22.49
CA ALA A 13 -5.79 -11.63 -21.25
C ALA A 13 -5.07 -12.99 -21.10
N ALA A 14 -3.87 -12.97 -20.48
CA ALA A 14 -3.45 -13.96 -19.48
C ALA A 14 -2.08 -13.56 -18.85
N LEU A 15 -2.05 -12.51 -18.01
CA LEU A 15 -0.86 -12.14 -17.23
C LEU A 15 -1.25 -11.56 -15.85
N THR A 16 -2.12 -12.22 -15.08
CA THR A 16 -2.55 -11.67 -13.77
C THR A 16 -2.83 -12.72 -12.69
N SER A 17 -1.96 -13.70 -12.47
CA SER A 17 -2.20 -14.67 -11.37
C SER A 17 -0.99 -15.06 -10.52
N ALA A 18 0.19 -14.47 -10.72
CA ALA A 18 1.37 -14.76 -9.88
C ALA A 18 1.63 -13.71 -8.78
N TRP A 19 0.81 -12.65 -8.67
CA TRP A 19 1.12 -11.50 -7.82
C TRP A 19 0.56 -11.58 -6.39
N ALA A 20 -0.25 -12.60 -6.05
CA ALA A 20 -0.92 -12.64 -4.76
C ALA A 20 0.00 -13.01 -3.58
N ALA A 21 1.01 -13.86 -3.78
CA ALA A 21 1.83 -14.38 -2.67
C ALA A 21 2.87 -13.38 -2.12
N GLY A 22 3.34 -12.43 -2.93
CA GLY A 22 4.32 -11.42 -2.49
C GLY A 22 3.69 -10.13 -1.98
N VAL A 23 2.36 -10.00 -2.05
CA VAL A 23 1.64 -8.77 -1.69
C VAL A 23 1.38 -8.69 -0.19
N ALA A 24 1.44 -9.80 0.55
CA ALA A 24 1.17 -9.83 1.99
C ALA A 24 2.43 -9.79 2.88
N ASP A 25 3.64 -9.89 2.31
CA ASP A 25 4.89 -9.84 3.07
C ASP A 25 5.58 -8.46 2.90
N PRO A 26 5.58 -7.59 3.92
CA PRO A 26 6.22 -6.28 3.85
C PRO A 26 7.73 -6.34 3.61
N ALA A 27 8.41 -7.44 3.97
CA ALA A 27 9.85 -7.59 3.81
C ALA A 27 10.27 -7.82 2.34
N THR A 28 9.36 -8.34 1.52
CA THR A 28 9.58 -8.56 0.08
C THR A 28 8.79 -7.59 -0.81
N PHE A 29 7.80 -6.88 -0.25
CA PHE A 29 7.00 -5.88 -0.94
C PHE A 29 7.83 -4.71 -1.47
N ARG A 30 7.59 -4.29 -2.72
CA ARG A 30 8.29 -3.16 -3.35
C ARG A 30 7.38 -1.96 -3.54
N LEU A 31 7.74 -0.85 -2.90
CA LEU A 31 7.15 0.45 -3.15
C LEU A 31 7.59 0.97 -4.51
N THR A 32 6.66 1.65 -5.17
CA THR A 32 6.93 2.42 -6.39
C THR A 32 6.34 3.82 -6.24
N PRO A 33 6.88 4.84 -6.93
CA PRO A 33 6.30 6.19 -6.90
C PRO A 33 4.81 6.18 -7.29
N ALA A 34 4.45 5.48 -8.37
CA ALA A 34 3.07 5.39 -8.84
C ALA A 34 2.13 4.71 -7.84
N LEU A 35 2.61 3.70 -7.09
CA LEU A 35 1.82 3.10 -6.02
C LEU A 35 1.55 4.11 -4.89
N LEU A 36 2.60 4.82 -4.47
CA LEU A 36 2.49 5.83 -3.41
C LEU A 36 1.55 6.99 -3.79
N ASP A 37 1.56 7.40 -5.06
CA ASP A 37 0.65 8.45 -5.57
C ASP A 37 -0.82 7.97 -5.55
N ARG A 38 -1.08 6.71 -5.94
CA ARG A 38 -2.42 6.11 -5.83
C ARG A 38 -2.88 5.99 -4.38
N MET A 39 -1.99 5.60 -3.46
CA MET A 39 -2.29 5.54 -2.03
C MET A 39 -2.64 6.91 -1.47
N GLU A 40 -1.89 7.95 -1.83
CA GLU A 40 -2.15 9.32 -1.39
C GLU A 40 -3.49 9.85 -1.93
N ALA A 41 -3.77 9.62 -3.22
CA ALA A 41 -5.04 9.99 -3.82
C ALA A 41 -6.23 9.27 -3.16
N ALA A 42 -6.10 7.96 -2.91
CA ALA A 42 -7.11 7.19 -2.22
C ALA A 42 -7.33 7.69 -0.78
N THR A 43 -6.25 7.97 -0.04
CA THR A 43 -6.32 8.51 1.34
C THR A 43 -7.01 9.87 1.36
N ALA A 44 -6.67 10.76 0.43
CA ALA A 44 -7.30 12.07 0.30
C ALA A 44 -8.79 11.98 -0.03
N GLU A 45 -9.22 10.94 -0.74
CA GLU A 45 -10.63 10.69 -1.04
C GLU A 45 -11.38 10.02 0.13
N VAL A 46 -10.74 9.08 0.84
CA VAL A 46 -11.26 8.51 2.09
C VAL A 46 -11.52 9.60 3.12
N ASN A 47 -10.61 10.56 3.28
CA ASN A 47 -10.75 11.69 4.21
C ASN A 47 -11.91 12.64 3.88
N LYS A 48 -12.49 12.55 2.67
CA LYS A 48 -13.67 13.32 2.27
C LYS A 48 -14.98 12.56 2.53
N LEU A 49 -14.91 11.28 2.90
CA LEU A 49 -16.10 10.51 3.21
C LEU A 49 -16.76 11.08 4.47
N PRO A 50 -18.10 11.16 4.51
CA PRO A 50 -18.79 11.57 5.73
C PRO A 50 -18.50 10.56 6.84
N ALA A 51 -18.26 11.06 8.06
CA ALA A 51 -18.14 10.22 9.24
C ALA A 51 -19.32 9.23 9.30
N LYS A 52 -19.05 7.96 9.62
CA LYS A 52 -20.10 6.96 9.77
C LYS A 52 -21.08 7.48 10.82
N THR A 53 -22.37 7.46 10.56
CA THR A 53 -23.39 7.84 11.56
C THR A 53 -23.22 6.96 12.78
N GLY A 54 -22.72 7.54 13.88
CA GLY A 54 -22.36 6.83 15.12
C GLY A 54 -20.86 6.88 15.49
N SER A 55 -19.98 7.34 14.60
CA SER A 55 -18.57 7.59 14.93
C SER A 55 -18.40 8.95 15.62
N ARG A 56 -17.70 8.98 16.75
CA ARG A 56 -17.31 10.24 17.41
C ARG A 56 -16.44 11.07 16.44
N PRO A 57 -16.56 12.42 16.45
CA PRO A 57 -15.63 13.26 15.71
C PRO A 57 -14.19 12.97 16.15
N GLY A 58 -13.33 12.53 15.23
CA GLY A 58 -11.94 12.15 15.51
C GLY A 58 -11.63 10.66 15.36
N GLN A 59 -12.65 9.80 15.24
CA GLN A 59 -12.46 8.35 15.09
C GLN A 59 -12.28 7.97 13.60
N ASN A 60 -11.21 8.47 12.99
CA ASN A 60 -10.78 8.04 11.66
C ASN A 60 -9.87 6.82 11.83
N ALA A 61 -10.39 5.60 11.61
CA ALA A 61 -9.68 4.33 11.33
C ALA A 61 -8.41 3.92 12.12
N ASP A 62 -7.94 4.72 13.07
CA ASP A 62 -6.64 4.64 13.75
C ASP A 62 -6.81 4.53 15.27
N ASP A 63 -8.07 4.53 15.75
CA ASP A 63 -8.40 4.45 17.18
C ASP A 63 -9.32 3.27 17.48
N SER A 64 -8.93 2.09 16.98
CA SER A 64 -9.35 0.82 17.55
C SER A 64 -8.16 0.22 18.28
N SER A 65 -7.74 0.94 19.33
CA SER A 65 -6.88 0.42 20.39
C SER A 65 -7.76 -0.43 21.32
N ASP A 66 -8.17 -1.60 20.82
CA ASP A 66 -8.58 -2.68 21.72
C ASP A 66 -7.32 -3.52 21.98
N ASP A 67 -7.06 -3.69 23.26
CA ASP A 67 -5.79 -3.94 23.93
C ASP A 67 -5.42 -5.43 23.85
N ASP A 68 -5.03 -5.90 22.67
CA ASP A 68 -4.34 -7.19 22.50
C ASP A 68 -2.98 -6.93 21.84
N ASP A 69 -1.91 -7.13 22.61
CA ASP A 69 -0.47 -7.04 22.26
C ASP A 69 -0.03 -8.08 21.19
N ASP A 70 -0.91 -8.42 20.24
CA ASP A 70 -0.57 -9.28 19.11
C ASP A 70 -0.01 -8.43 17.97
N ASP A 71 1.15 -8.83 17.43
CA ASP A 71 1.75 -8.26 16.23
C ASP A 71 0.72 -8.27 15.09
N GLU A 72 0.01 -7.14 14.89
CA GLU A 72 -1.10 -7.06 13.94
C GLU A 72 -0.64 -7.46 12.52
N SER A 73 -1.24 -8.51 11.97
CA SER A 73 -0.88 -8.99 10.64
C SER A 73 -1.41 -8.07 9.54
N VAL A 74 -0.82 -8.16 8.34
CA VAL A 74 -1.33 -7.45 7.16
C VAL A 74 -2.79 -7.80 6.88
N GLU A 75 -3.17 -9.06 7.08
CA GLU A 75 -4.52 -9.57 6.89
C GLU A 75 -5.50 -8.97 7.91
N ASP A 76 -5.07 -8.73 9.15
CA ASP A 76 -5.87 -8.05 10.17
C ASP A 76 -6.16 -6.61 9.77
N MET A 77 -5.12 -5.88 9.37
CA MET A 77 -5.27 -4.50 8.88
C MET A 77 -6.19 -4.45 7.66
N ALA A 78 -6.01 -5.36 6.70
CA ALA A 78 -6.85 -5.44 5.51
C ALA A 78 -8.33 -5.70 5.86
N ARG A 79 -8.59 -6.57 6.84
CA ARG A 79 -9.94 -6.83 7.36
C ARG A 79 -10.55 -5.59 8.02
N LYS A 80 -9.78 -4.83 8.81
CA LYS A 80 -10.22 -3.56 9.40
C LYS A 80 -10.58 -2.52 8.33
N ILE A 81 -9.77 -2.43 7.27
CA ILE A 81 -10.06 -1.58 6.10
C ILE A 81 -11.36 -2.01 5.41
N ASP A 82 -11.53 -3.31 5.18
CA ASP A 82 -12.71 -3.87 4.51
C ASP A 82 -14.01 -3.76 5.34
N ALA A 83 -13.91 -3.50 6.65
CA ALA A 83 -15.06 -3.30 7.53
C ALA A 83 -15.88 -2.04 7.18
N ASP A 84 -15.30 -1.07 6.46
CA ASP A 84 -16.05 0.02 5.82
C ASP A 84 -16.10 -0.18 4.30
N PRO A 85 -17.25 -0.63 3.75
CA PRO A 85 -17.42 -0.82 2.30
C PRO A 85 -17.16 0.43 1.46
N ARG A 86 -17.30 1.63 2.05
CA ARG A 86 -17.03 2.91 1.38
C ARG A 86 -15.53 3.10 1.17
N VAL A 87 -14.72 2.78 2.18
CA VAL A 87 -13.26 2.82 2.09
C VAL A 87 -12.78 1.80 1.06
N ARG A 88 -13.26 0.55 1.13
CA ARG A 88 -12.96 -0.47 0.12
C ARG A 88 -13.30 -0.02 -1.29
N SER A 89 -14.44 0.65 -1.46
CA SER A 89 -14.86 1.20 -2.75
C SER A 89 -13.92 2.30 -3.26
N VAL A 90 -13.44 3.19 -2.37
CA VAL A 90 -12.43 4.20 -2.74
C VAL A 90 -11.14 3.52 -3.18
N LEU A 91 -10.61 2.58 -2.40
CA LEU A 91 -9.37 1.85 -2.75
C LEU A 91 -9.48 1.18 -4.12
N ALA A 92 -10.60 0.50 -4.38
CA ALA A 92 -10.86 -0.14 -5.66
C ALA A 92 -10.87 0.85 -6.85
N ARG A 93 -11.41 2.07 -6.68
CA ARG A 93 -11.37 3.12 -7.71
C ARG A 93 -9.95 3.56 -8.06
N HIS A 94 -9.04 3.51 -7.09
CA HIS A 94 -7.60 3.77 -7.29
C HIS A 94 -6.81 2.52 -7.68
N GLY A 95 -7.49 1.40 -7.96
CA GLY A 95 -6.86 0.14 -8.35
C GLY A 95 -5.99 -0.46 -7.25
N LEU A 96 -6.41 -0.31 -6.00
CA LEU A 96 -5.76 -0.85 -4.81
C LEU A 96 -6.67 -1.89 -4.15
N THR A 97 -6.06 -2.96 -3.66
CA THR A 97 -6.73 -3.88 -2.71
C THR A 97 -6.41 -3.47 -1.28
N SER A 98 -7.23 -3.88 -0.31
CA SER A 98 -6.99 -3.59 1.11
C SER A 98 -5.69 -4.23 1.61
N VAL A 99 -5.35 -5.44 1.15
CA VAL A 99 -4.08 -6.12 1.46
C VAL A 99 -2.89 -5.38 0.85
N GLU A 100 -2.98 -4.94 -0.41
CA GLU A 100 -1.91 -4.16 -1.05
C GLU A 100 -1.71 -2.81 -0.35
N TYR A 101 -2.80 -2.13 0.02
CA TYR A 101 -2.75 -0.86 0.74
C TYR A 101 -2.12 -1.03 2.13
N ALA A 102 -2.54 -2.04 2.91
CA ALA A 102 -1.99 -2.34 4.23
C ALA A 102 -0.49 -2.68 4.16
N THR A 103 -0.10 -3.57 3.25
CA THR A 103 1.32 -3.97 3.10
C THR A 103 2.19 -2.81 2.63
N ALA A 104 1.71 -2.04 1.65
CA ALA A 104 2.41 -0.85 1.19
C ALA A 104 2.55 0.19 2.30
N THR A 105 1.55 0.33 3.17
CA THR A 105 1.60 1.23 4.34
C THR A 105 2.67 0.80 5.32
N LEU A 106 2.73 -0.49 5.69
CA LEU A 106 3.79 -1.02 6.57
C LEU A 106 5.18 -0.90 5.94
N ALA A 107 5.32 -1.20 4.64
CA ALA A 107 6.57 -1.06 3.93
C ALA A 107 7.04 0.41 3.88
N ALA A 108 6.13 1.36 3.68
CA ALA A 108 6.40 2.80 3.69
C ALA A 108 6.75 3.29 5.10
N PHE A 109 6.06 2.79 6.13
CA PHE A 109 6.35 3.09 7.53
C PHE A 109 7.75 2.61 7.91
N HIS A 110 8.09 1.35 7.63
CA HIS A 110 9.44 0.81 7.89
C HIS A 110 10.53 1.61 7.16
N ALA A 111 10.32 1.94 5.89
CA ALA A 111 11.24 2.78 5.14
C ALA A 111 11.37 4.20 5.73
N GLY A 112 10.26 4.77 6.21
CA GLY A 112 10.22 6.07 6.89
C GLY A 112 11.00 6.07 8.21
N MET A 113 10.83 5.03 9.03
CA MET A 113 11.59 4.84 10.27
C MET A 113 13.09 4.70 9.98
N ALA A 114 13.45 3.88 9.00
CA ALA A 114 14.84 3.70 8.59
C ALA A 114 15.50 5.03 8.19
N LEU A 115 14.79 5.90 7.46
CA LEU A 115 15.26 7.25 7.13
C LEU A 115 15.36 8.16 8.35
N ALA A 116 14.43 8.05 9.31
CA ALA A 116 14.44 8.86 10.53
C ALA A 116 15.67 8.56 11.42
N VAL A 117 16.12 7.31 11.43
CA VAL A 117 17.27 6.87 12.24
C VAL A 117 18.58 6.75 11.45
N GLU A 118 18.61 7.09 10.16
CA GLU A 118 19.74 6.77 9.25
C GLU A 118 21.08 7.38 9.67
N LYS A 119 21.07 8.45 10.48
CA LYS A 119 22.27 9.12 11.01
C LYS A 119 22.57 8.79 12.47
N GLY A 120 21.77 7.93 13.09
CA GLY A 120 21.93 7.52 14.48
C GLY A 120 23.06 6.51 14.68
N PRO A 121 23.56 6.38 15.92
CA PRO A 121 24.53 5.32 16.24
C PRO A 121 23.93 3.95 15.94
N GLY A 122 24.69 3.10 15.23
CA GLY A 122 24.25 1.75 14.86
C GLY A 122 23.39 1.66 13.59
N ALA A 123 23.03 2.77 12.95
CA ALA A 123 22.20 2.77 11.73
C ALA A 123 22.80 1.94 10.59
N ALA A 124 24.11 2.03 10.37
CA ALA A 124 24.81 1.23 9.37
C ALA A 124 24.72 -0.29 9.66
N LYS A 125 24.73 -0.69 10.93
CA LYS A 125 24.59 -2.09 11.35
C LYS A 125 23.15 -2.57 11.18
N ALA A 126 22.16 -1.74 11.53
CA ALA A 126 20.74 -2.04 11.31
C ALA A 126 20.43 -2.22 9.82
N ALA A 127 20.96 -1.35 8.95
CA ALA A 127 20.74 -1.41 7.51
C ALA A 127 21.34 -2.66 6.82
N GLN A 128 22.33 -3.33 7.43
CA GLN A 128 22.88 -4.59 6.92
C GLN A 128 21.84 -5.73 6.95
N GLY A 129 20.92 -5.70 7.92
CA GLY A 129 19.83 -6.69 8.04
C GLY A 129 18.71 -6.49 7.01
N PHE A 130 18.71 -5.39 6.26
CA PHE A 130 17.63 -5.11 5.33
C PHE A 130 17.67 -6.02 4.11
N THR A 131 16.50 -6.48 3.68
CA THR A 131 16.32 -7.14 2.39
C THR A 131 16.58 -6.17 1.23
N ALA A 132 16.74 -6.70 0.02
CA ALA A 132 16.88 -5.87 -1.18
C ALA A 132 15.63 -4.99 -1.43
N ALA A 133 14.44 -5.50 -1.13
CA ALA A 133 13.19 -4.76 -1.27
C ALA A 133 13.11 -3.62 -0.25
N GLN A 134 13.44 -3.87 1.02
CA GLN A 134 13.46 -2.84 2.06
C GLN A 134 14.43 -1.71 1.73
N ARG A 135 15.65 -2.01 1.24
CA ARG A 135 16.60 -0.98 0.80
C ARG A 135 16.06 -0.16 -0.37
N ALA A 136 15.41 -0.80 -1.34
CA ALA A 136 14.77 -0.10 -2.46
C ALA A 136 13.64 0.82 -1.99
N ASN A 137 12.82 0.36 -1.03
CA ASN A 137 11.73 1.15 -0.45
C ASN A 137 12.25 2.40 0.28
N VAL A 138 13.37 2.28 1.02
CA VAL A 138 14.05 3.41 1.65
C VAL A 138 14.48 4.44 0.61
N GLU A 139 15.02 4.02 -0.53
CA GLU A 139 15.45 4.95 -1.59
C GLU A 139 14.27 5.64 -2.28
N VAL A 140 13.17 4.93 -2.53
CA VAL A 140 11.93 5.52 -3.06
C VAL A 140 11.42 6.61 -2.10
N MET A 141 11.35 6.32 -0.80
CA MET A 141 10.89 7.28 0.22
C MET A 141 11.86 8.47 0.37
N ARG A 142 13.17 8.24 0.24
CA ARG A 142 14.20 9.29 0.25
C ARG A 142 14.01 10.26 -0.90
N SER A 143 13.77 9.73 -2.10
CA SER A 143 13.52 10.53 -3.30
C SER A 143 12.25 11.37 -3.15
N ARG A 144 11.18 10.80 -2.59
CA ARG A 144 9.91 11.49 -2.35
C ARG A 144 10.03 12.64 -1.34
N LYS A 145 10.83 12.49 -0.28
CA LYS A 145 11.13 13.58 0.68
C LYS A 145 11.86 14.77 0.05
N LYS A 146 12.64 14.54 -1.02
CA LYS A 146 13.43 15.57 -1.70
C LYS A 146 12.68 16.28 -2.82
N ALA A 147 11.60 15.70 -3.33
CA ALA A 147 10.78 16.32 -4.35
C ALA A 147 10.00 17.51 -3.75
N PRO A 148 10.02 18.70 -4.37
CA PRO A 148 9.13 19.79 -3.97
C PRO A 148 7.68 19.37 -4.21
N LYS A 149 6.80 19.69 -3.26
CA LYS A 149 5.34 19.54 -3.40
C LYS A 149 4.78 20.62 -4.31
#